data_AF-A0A388PST4-F1
#
_entry.id   AF-A0A388PST4-F1
#
_cell.length_a   1.000
_cell.length_b   1.000
_cell.length_c   1.000
_cell.angle_alpha   90.00
_cell.angle_beta   90.00
_cell.angle_gamma   90.00
#
_symmetry.space_group_name_H-M   'P 1'
#
loop_
_entity.id
_entity.type
_entity.pdbx_description
1 polymer ?
#
loop_
_entity_poly.entity_id
_entity_poly.type
_entity_poly.pdbx_seq_one_letter_code
_entity_poly.pdbx_strand_id
1 'polypeptide(L)' 'MVKRTRSHLRHILTKKTTKQKRNLRGTVLISATDIKRVRAMMPTQ' A
#
# COMPACT_ATOMS: atom_id res chain seq x y z
N MET A 1 10.46 -4.01 9.43
CA MET A 1 9.53 -2.89 9.10
C MET A 1 8.52 -3.40 8.09
N VAL A 2 7.21 -3.21 8.30
CA VAL A 2 6.19 -3.72 7.37
C VAL A 2 5.87 -2.67 6.30
N LYS A 3 6.06 -3.01 5.03
CA LYS A 3 5.80 -2.15 3.86
C LYS A 3 4.50 -2.58 3.17
N ARG A 4 3.76 -1.63 2.59
CA ARG A 4 2.55 -1.88 1.79
C ARG A 4 2.59 -1.17 0.44
N THR A 5 1.84 -1.69 -0.53
CA THR A 5 1.56 -1.01 -1.80
C THR A 5 0.37 -0.06 -1.63
N ARG A 6 0.28 0.96 -2.49
CA ARG A 6 -0.84 1.91 -2.47
C ARG A 6 -2.08 1.28 -3.12
N SER A 7 -3.25 1.57 -2.54
CA SER A 7 -4.54 1.25 -3.15
C SER A 7 -4.77 2.07 -4.43
N HIS A 8 -5.68 1.63 -5.30
CA HIS A 8 -6.09 2.32 -6.55
C HIS A 8 -5.15 2.24 -7.76
N LEU A 9 -4.19 1.30 -7.77
CA LEU A 9 -3.36 0.99 -8.96
C LEU A 9 -3.86 -0.25 -9.74
N ARG A 10 -5.00 -0.87 -9.36
CA ARG A 10 -5.42 -2.17 -9.95
C ARG A 10 -6.41 -2.05 -11.12
N HIS A 11 -7.33 -1.09 -11.11
CA HIS A 11 -8.33 -0.91 -12.17
C HIS A 11 -8.72 0.58 -12.32
N ILE A 12 -9.28 0.94 -13.48
CA ILE A 12 -9.60 2.33 -13.88
C ILE A 12 -8.33 3.21 -13.95
N LEU A 13 -7.31 2.70 -14.64
CA LEU A 13 -6.04 3.41 -14.84
C LEU A 13 -6.06 4.38 -16.03
N THR A 14 -7.01 4.20 -16.93
CA THR A 14 -7.18 5.01 -18.15
C THR A 14 -7.67 6.42 -17.81
N LYS A 15 -8.57 6.54 -16.83
CA LYS A 15 -9.09 7.83 -16.33
C LYS A 15 -8.14 8.56 -15.37
N LYS A 16 -7.01 7.95 -14.97
CA LYS A 16 -6.04 8.53 -14.04
C LYS A 16 -4.88 9.15 -14.80
N THR A 17 -4.43 10.32 -14.37
CA THR A 17 -3.27 11.00 -14.97
C THR A 17 -1.99 10.17 -14.78
N THR A 18 -1.00 10.39 -15.65
CA THR A 18 0.32 9.73 -15.56
C THR A 18 1.03 10.05 -14.24
N LYS A 19 0.93 11.29 -13.73
CA LYS A 19 1.44 11.71 -12.41
C LYS A 19 0.77 10.93 -11.28
N GLN A 20 -0.56 10.78 -11.31
CA GLN A 20 -1.27 10.03 -10.28
C GLN A 20 -0.85 8.56 -10.28
N LYS A 21 -0.74 7.93 -11.47
CA LYS A 21 -0.25 6.55 -11.60
C LYS A 21 1.17 6.41 -11.04
N ARG A 22 2.08 7.35 -11.32
CA ARG A 22 3.45 7.34 -10.79
C ARG A 22 3.46 7.36 -9.25
N ASN A 23 2.66 8.23 -8.64
CA ASN A 23 2.57 8.32 -7.19
C ASN A 23 2.03 7.03 -6.56
N LEU A 24 1.16 6.30 -7.26
CA LEU A 24 0.56 5.06 -6.77
C LEU A 24 1.47 3.82 -6.96
N ARG A 25 2.53 3.88 -7.77
CA ARG A 25 3.48 2.77 -7.97
C ARG A 25 4.43 2.53 -6.78
N GLY A 26 4.64 3.52 -5.93
CA GLY A 26 5.56 3.42 -4.79
C GLY A 26 5.01 2.58 -3.64
N THR A 27 5.90 1.92 -2.90
CA THR A 27 5.60 1.31 -1.61
C THR A 27 5.73 2.34 -0.49
N VAL A 28 4.93 2.18 0.56
CA VAL A 28 4.90 3.06 1.74
C VAL A 28 4.90 2.22 3.01
N LEU A 29 5.42 2.78 4.09
CA LEU A 29 5.38 2.14 5.40
C LEU A 29 3.95 2.12 5.95
N ILE A 30 3.64 1.07 6.71
CA ILE A 30 2.39 0.98 7.46
C ILE A 30 2.42 1.97 8.63
N SER A 31 1.27 2.56 8.95
CA SER A 31 1.11 3.44 10.10
C SER A 31 1.47 2.72 11.40
N ALA A 32 2.10 3.41 12.35
CA ALA A 32 2.57 2.81 13.60
C ALA A 32 1.46 2.06 14.36
N THR A 33 0.23 2.60 14.34
CA THR A 33 -0.94 2.02 15.01
C THR A 33 -1.38 0.68 14.41
N ASP A 34 -1.17 0.47 13.11
CA ASP A 34 -1.64 -0.72 12.40
C ASP A 34 -0.62 -1.87 12.45
N ILE A 35 0.65 -1.58 12.78
CA ILE A 35 1.74 -2.58 12.80
C ILE A 35 1.39 -3.75 13.73
N LYS A 36 0.86 -3.48 14.93
CA LYS A 36 0.52 -4.54 15.91
C LYS A 36 -0.58 -5.46 15.38
N ARG A 37 -1.60 -4.89 14.73
CA ARG A 37 -2.71 -5.66 14.14
C ARG A 37 -2.23 -6.52 12.98
N VAL A 38 -1.44 -5.95 12.07
CA VAL A 38 -0.87 -6.68 10.94
C VAL A 38 0.06 -7.80 11.41
N ARG A 39 0.82 -7.59 12.50
CA ARG A 39 1.64 -8.64 13.12
C ARG A 39 0.82 -9.80 13.65
N ALA A 40 -0.28 -9.53 14.34
CA ALA A 40 -1.16 -10.58 14.85
C ALA A 40 -1.84 -11.41 13.74
N MET A 41 -2.05 -10.82 12.55
CA MET A 41 -2.67 -11.48 11.40
C MET A 41 -1.69 -12.33 10.57
N MET A 42 -0.40 -12.29 10.89
CA MET A 42 0.62 -13.04 10.18
C MET A 42 1.06 -14.22 11.07
N PRO A 43 0.77 -15.46 10.67
CA PRO A 43 0.91 -16.63 11.55
C PRO A 43 2.36 -17.00 11.89
N THR A 44 3.34 -16.42 11.21
CA THR A 44 4.77 -16.76 11.36
C THR A 44 5.68 -15.51 11.36
N GLN A 45 5.27 -14.40 12.00
CA GLN A 45 6.16 -13.22 12.11
C GLN A 45 7.40 -13.51 12.95
#